data_AF-A0A4Q2LZW9-F1
#
_entry.id   AF-A0A4Q2LZW9-F1
#
_cell.length_a   1.000
_cell.length_b   1.000
_cell.length_c   1.000
_cell.angle_alpha   90.00
_cell.angle_beta   90.00
_cell.angle_gamma   90.00
#
_symmetry.space_group_name_H-M   'P 1'
#
loop_
_entity.id
_entity.type
_entity.pdbx_description
1 polymer ?
#
loop_
_entity_poly.entity_id
_entity_poly.type
_entity_poly.pdbx_seq_one_letter_code
_entity_poly.pdbx_strand_id
1 'polypeptide(L)'
;MTWHHGEFRSIGTSLTRSYRWLAVGLAGAAIMLLVGTAVSSGMAQAATARSLEVRALAVAENSSRVGIGATGIDLADARGTSAASAAQAELDRASSLLVVSEGKAQEASRTALAAGVADLEASLDERSGSLHRDAVQTLRELQKTVGAETLAWEAAEAARIAAEAAQAAEAARVEAERQAAAASEAASSSWTESSSSEATPAASAAAPAPSAPTPPANDDCGPCPGATLVPIEWEGQTYWGCP
;
A
#
# COMPACT_ATOMS: atom_id res chain seq x y z
N MET A 1 60.32 -37.16 -5.14
CA MET A 1 59.42 -36.07 -4.68
C MET A 1 58.44 -35.79 -5.80
N THR A 2 57.30 -36.47 -5.75
CA THR A 2 56.23 -36.42 -6.76
C THR A 2 55.11 -35.54 -6.22
N TRP A 3 54.85 -34.43 -6.91
CA TRP A 3 53.77 -33.51 -6.58
C TRP A 3 52.50 -33.94 -7.33
N HIS A 4 51.43 -34.20 -6.59
CA HIS A 4 50.10 -34.51 -7.11
C HIS A 4 49.38 -33.22 -7.52
N HIS A 5 48.94 -33.16 -8.78
CA HIS A 5 47.98 -32.18 -9.26
C HIS A 5 46.58 -32.53 -8.73
N GLY A 6 45.97 -31.61 -7.98
CA GLY A 6 44.57 -31.70 -7.56
C GLY A 6 43.63 -31.22 -8.66
N GLU A 7 42.68 -32.09 -9.04
CA GLU A 7 41.54 -31.77 -9.90
C GLU A 7 40.54 -30.85 -9.17
N PHE A 8 40.40 -29.61 -9.64
CA PHE A 8 39.27 -28.75 -9.29
C PHE A 8 38.10 -29.07 -10.24
N ARG A 9 37.14 -29.89 -9.77
CA ARG A 9 35.87 -30.09 -10.47
C ARG A 9 34.99 -28.86 -10.33
N SER A 10 34.77 -28.21 -11.48
CA SER A 10 33.76 -27.17 -11.69
C SER A 10 32.36 -27.69 -11.37
N ILE A 11 31.75 -27.17 -10.31
CA ILE A 11 30.31 -27.32 -10.01
C ILE A 11 29.65 -26.06 -10.59
N GLY A 12 29.32 -26.12 -11.87
CA GLY A 12 28.65 -25.05 -12.58
C GLY A 12 27.25 -25.44 -13.05
N THR A 13 26.31 -24.50 -12.90
CA THR A 13 25.25 -24.15 -13.87
C THR A 13 23.79 -24.63 -13.69
N SER A 14 23.36 -25.24 -12.58
CA SER A 14 21.93 -25.60 -12.41
C SER A 14 21.04 -24.54 -11.72
N LEU A 15 21.60 -23.52 -11.06
CA LEU A 15 20.82 -22.58 -10.22
C LEU A 15 20.28 -21.33 -10.95
N THR A 16 20.69 -21.06 -12.19
CA THR A 16 20.38 -19.78 -12.88
C THR A 16 19.05 -19.74 -13.63
N ARG A 17 18.38 -20.88 -13.83
CA ARG A 17 17.11 -20.93 -14.60
C ARG A 17 15.88 -20.58 -13.76
N SER A 18 15.94 -20.82 -12.45
CA SER A 18 14.79 -20.66 -11.54
C SER A 18 14.55 -19.21 -11.10
N TYR A 19 15.57 -18.35 -11.15
CA TYR A 19 15.46 -16.95 -10.71
C TYR A 19 14.76 -16.02 -11.72
N ARG A 20 14.67 -16.39 -13.00
CA ARG A 20 14.06 -15.54 -14.04
C ARG A 20 12.53 -15.47 -13.97
N TRP A 21 11.88 -16.49 -13.40
CA TRP A 21 10.42 -16.53 -13.28
C TRP A 21 9.90 -15.80 -12.03
N LEU A 22 10.70 -15.72 -10.96
CA LEU A 22 10.36 -15.02 -9.72
C LEU A 22 10.33 -13.49 -9.89
N ALA A 23 11.22 -12.92 -10.73
CA ALA A 23 11.28 -11.47 -10.94
C ALA A 23 10.09 -10.91 -11.75
N VAL A 24 9.47 -11.71 -12.63
CA VAL A 24 8.32 -11.27 -13.45
C VAL A 24 7.00 -11.31 -12.64
N GLY A 25 6.87 -12.24 -11.69
CA GLY A 25 5.66 -12.35 -10.85
C GLY A 25 5.48 -11.18 -9.88
N LEU A 26 6.58 -10.66 -9.32
CA LEU A 26 6.53 -9.61 -8.29
C LEU A 26 6.16 -8.23 -8.85
N ALA A 27 6.44 -7.95 -10.12
CA ALA A 27 6.07 -6.70 -10.78
C ALA A 27 4.55 -6.61 -11.12
N GLY A 28 3.89 -7.76 -11.34
CA GLY A 28 2.46 -7.80 -11.65
C GLY A 28 1.56 -7.49 -10.44
N ALA A 29 1.98 -7.87 -9.24
CA ALA A 29 1.19 -7.66 -8.02
C ALA A 29 1.11 -6.19 -7.59
N ALA A 30 2.13 -5.37 -7.88
CA ALA A 30 2.14 -3.95 -7.56
C ALA A 30 1.12 -3.13 -8.38
N ILE A 31 0.83 -3.54 -9.62
CA ILE A 31 -0.10 -2.84 -10.51
C ILE A 31 -1.56 -3.11 -10.12
N MET A 32 -1.88 -4.31 -9.63
CA MET A 32 -3.23 -4.65 -9.15
C MET A 32 -3.61 -3.92 -7.84
N LEU A 33 -2.64 -3.57 -7.00
CA LEU A 33 -2.88 -2.81 -5.76
C LEU A 33 -3.22 -1.33 -5.99
N LEU A 34 -2.79 -0.73 -7.09
CA LEU A 34 -3.05 0.69 -7.42
C LEU A 34 -4.45 0.94 -8.01
N VAL A 35 -5.10 -0.07 -8.58
CA VAL A 35 -6.47 0.07 -9.13
C VAL A 35 -7.54 -0.12 -8.05
N GLY A 36 -7.23 -0.83 -6.96
CA GLY A 36 -8.17 -1.10 -5.87
C GLY A 36 -8.55 0.10 -4.99
N THR A 37 -7.73 1.16 -4.97
CA THR A 37 -7.95 2.34 -4.10
C THR A 37 -8.97 3.34 -4.66
N ALA A 38 -9.32 3.26 -5.95
CA ALA A 38 -10.29 4.19 -6.54
C ALA A 38 -11.76 3.80 -6.25
N VAL A 39 -12.05 2.51 -6.02
CA VAL A 39 -13.43 1.99 -5.93
C VAL A 39 -14.03 2.10 -4.51
N SER A 40 -13.21 2.30 -3.48
CA SER A 40 -13.67 2.45 -2.10
C SER A 40 -14.31 3.82 -1.79
N SER A 41 -14.11 4.82 -2.64
CA SER A 41 -14.67 6.17 -2.45
C SER A 41 -16.19 6.26 -2.70
N GLY A 42 -16.73 5.40 -3.56
CA GLY A 42 -18.17 5.38 -3.90
C GLY A 42 -19.06 4.76 -2.81
N MET A 43 -18.56 3.76 -2.08
CA MET A 43 -19.32 3.10 -1.00
C MET A 43 -19.40 3.98 0.27
N ALA A 44 -18.39 4.82 0.52
CA ALA A 44 -18.42 5.78 1.62
C ALA A 44 -19.53 6.84 1.43
N GLN A 45 -19.75 7.31 0.20
CA GLN A 45 -20.80 8.28 -0.12
C GLN A 45 -22.21 7.70 0.04
N ALA A 46 -22.43 6.45 -0.39
CA ALA A 46 -23.72 5.76 -0.25
C ALA A 46 -24.06 5.45 1.23
N ALA A 47 -23.06 5.12 2.06
CA ALA A 47 -23.24 4.94 3.49
C ALA A 47 -23.60 6.26 4.20
N THR A 48 -22.99 7.38 3.79
CA THR A 48 -23.34 8.70 4.34
C THR A 48 -24.74 9.15 3.96
N ALA A 49 -25.19 8.91 2.72
CA ALA A 49 -26.56 9.26 2.29
C ALA A 49 -27.63 8.51 3.09
N ARG A 50 -27.46 7.19 3.29
CA ARG A 50 -28.37 6.39 4.12
C ARG A 50 -28.37 6.84 5.58
N SER A 51 -27.21 7.22 6.12
CA SER A 51 -27.13 7.74 7.50
C SER A 51 -27.88 9.07 7.67
N LEU A 52 -27.88 9.92 6.64
CA LEU A 52 -28.61 11.20 6.64
C LEU A 52 -30.12 10.99 6.51
N GLU A 53 -30.58 10.05 5.69
CA GLU A 53 -32.00 9.68 5.60
C GLU A 53 -32.54 9.11 6.91
N VAL A 54 -31.79 8.20 7.56
CA VAL A 54 -32.18 7.63 8.86
C VAL A 54 -32.21 8.71 9.95
N ARG A 55 -31.27 9.66 9.95
CA ARG A 55 -31.29 10.80 10.88
C ARG A 55 -32.45 11.75 10.59
N ALA A 56 -32.77 12.03 9.33
CA ALA A 56 -33.88 12.90 8.95
C ALA A 56 -35.24 12.29 9.37
N LEU A 57 -35.42 10.98 9.19
CA LEU A 57 -36.61 10.27 9.65
C LEU A 57 -36.71 10.23 11.18
N ALA A 58 -35.60 10.00 11.89
CA ALA A 58 -35.57 10.03 13.35
C ALA A 58 -35.88 11.42 13.95
N VAL A 59 -35.47 12.50 13.28
CA VAL A 59 -35.83 13.87 13.66
C VAL A 59 -37.30 14.15 13.38
N ALA A 60 -37.83 13.71 12.22
CA ALA A 60 -39.24 13.87 11.89
C ALA A 60 -40.16 13.13 12.88
N GLU A 61 -39.80 11.90 13.26
CA GLU A 61 -40.59 11.07 14.17
C GLU A 61 -40.56 11.61 15.61
N ASN A 62 -39.41 12.11 16.09
CA ASN A 62 -39.29 12.70 17.42
C ASN A 62 -39.79 14.15 17.53
N SER A 63 -39.90 14.88 16.40
CA SER A 63 -40.39 16.27 16.41
C SER A 63 -41.83 16.39 16.94
N SER A 64 -42.62 15.33 16.80
CA SER A 64 -44.02 15.26 17.28
C SER A 64 -44.17 14.85 18.75
N ARG A 65 -43.10 14.38 19.41
CA ARG A 65 -43.11 13.87 20.80
C ARG A 65 -42.58 14.84 21.85
N VAL A 66 -42.15 16.04 21.48
CA VAL A 66 -41.78 17.10 22.44
C VAL A 66 -43.06 17.74 22.96
N GLY A 67 -43.73 17.03 23.87
CA GLY A 67 -44.90 17.53 24.59
C GLY A 67 -44.53 18.74 25.44
N ILE A 68 -45.26 19.84 25.24
CA ILE A 68 -45.22 21.05 26.08
C ILE A 68 -45.78 20.65 27.45
N GLY A 69 -44.92 20.14 28.33
CA GLY A 69 -45.33 19.57 29.61
C GLY A 69 -44.24 19.69 30.67
N ALA A 70 -44.34 20.76 31.46
CA ALA A 70 -43.85 20.92 32.84
C ALA A 70 -42.34 21.11 33.16
N THR A 71 -41.40 21.01 32.22
CA THR A 71 -40.05 21.62 32.40
C THR A 71 -39.63 22.26 31.09
N GLY A 72 -39.59 23.59 31.03
CA GLY A 72 -39.29 24.34 29.81
C GLY A 72 -37.91 24.00 29.27
N ILE A 73 -37.85 23.28 28.15
CA ILE A 73 -36.62 23.12 27.37
C ILE A 73 -36.36 24.47 26.71
N ASP A 74 -35.28 25.13 27.10
CA ASP A 74 -34.79 26.31 26.41
C ASP A 74 -34.18 25.89 25.07
N LEU A 75 -34.97 26.02 24.00
CA LEU A 75 -34.54 25.68 22.65
C LEU A 75 -33.36 26.55 22.18
N ALA A 76 -33.22 27.77 22.70
CA ALA A 76 -32.09 28.64 22.38
C ALA A 76 -30.80 28.08 23.00
N ASP A 77 -30.87 27.63 24.25
CA ASP A 77 -29.74 27.00 24.95
C ASP A 77 -29.32 25.67 24.30
N ALA A 78 -30.29 24.84 23.91
CA ALA A 78 -30.04 23.60 23.17
C ALA A 78 -29.38 23.86 21.80
N ARG A 79 -29.80 24.91 21.08
CA ARG A 79 -29.18 25.33 19.81
C ARG A 79 -27.77 25.87 20.01
N GLY A 80 -27.54 26.64 21.07
CA GLY A 80 -26.22 27.15 21.44
C GLY A 80 -25.24 26.02 21.73
N THR A 81 -25.65 25.05 22.55
CA THR A 81 -24.86 23.86 22.89
C THR A 81 -24.53 23.01 21.66
N SER A 82 -25.52 22.80 20.78
CA SER A 82 -25.31 22.07 19.52
C SER A 82 -24.32 22.80 18.59
N ALA A 83 -24.46 24.12 18.44
CA ALA A 83 -23.54 24.92 17.63
C ALA A 83 -22.10 24.90 18.18
N ALA A 84 -21.94 25.02 19.50
CA ALA A 84 -20.63 24.94 20.16
C ALA A 84 -19.99 23.55 19.97
N SER A 85 -20.77 22.46 20.09
CA SER A 85 -20.26 21.11 19.85
C SER A 85 -19.82 20.89 18.40
N ALA A 86 -20.53 21.47 17.43
CA ALA A 86 -20.15 21.42 16.03
C ALA A 86 -18.88 22.23 15.75
N ALA A 87 -18.74 23.42 16.36
CA ALA A 87 -17.53 24.23 16.26
C ALA A 87 -16.31 23.50 16.83
N GLN A 88 -16.45 22.88 18.01
CA GLN A 88 -15.37 22.09 18.63
C GLN A 88 -14.92 20.94 17.72
N ALA A 89 -15.86 20.23 17.10
CA ALA A 89 -15.53 19.16 16.16
C ALA A 89 -14.75 19.67 14.93
N GLU A 90 -15.01 20.90 14.47
CA GLU A 90 -14.22 21.49 13.37
C GLU A 90 -12.84 21.96 13.83
N LEU A 91 -12.69 22.45 15.08
CA LEU A 91 -11.39 22.77 15.67
C LEU A 91 -10.51 21.51 15.77
N ASP A 92 -11.05 20.40 16.24
CA ASP A 92 -10.32 19.11 16.35
C ASP A 92 -9.89 18.58 14.97
N ARG A 93 -10.73 18.77 13.94
CA ARG A 93 -10.35 18.42 12.56
C ARG A 93 -9.27 19.35 12.02
N ALA A 94 -9.38 20.65 12.27
CA ALA A 94 -8.40 21.63 11.80
C ALA A 94 -7.02 21.37 12.43
N SER A 95 -6.95 21.09 13.74
CA SER A 95 -5.71 20.77 14.43
C SER A 95 -5.06 19.50 13.89
N SER A 96 -5.86 18.44 13.69
CA SER A 96 -5.40 17.20 13.06
C SER A 96 -4.86 17.43 11.64
N LEU A 97 -5.54 18.27 10.86
CA LEU A 97 -5.13 18.62 9.49
C LEU A 97 -3.84 19.45 9.48
N LEU A 98 -3.64 20.37 10.42
CA LEU A 98 -2.41 21.16 10.54
C LEU A 98 -1.18 20.29 10.80
N VAL A 99 -1.34 19.20 11.56
CA VAL A 99 -0.28 18.20 11.80
C VAL A 99 0.00 17.40 10.54
N VAL A 100 -1.02 16.81 9.91
CA VAL A 100 -0.83 15.93 8.74
C VAL A 100 -0.32 16.69 7.50
N SER A 101 -0.66 17.97 7.38
CA SER A 101 -0.25 18.83 6.26
C SER A 101 1.17 19.38 6.36
N GLU A 102 1.90 19.06 7.43
CA GLU A 102 3.27 19.54 7.64
C GLU A 102 4.22 19.08 6.53
N GLY A 103 4.86 20.05 5.88
CA GLY A 103 5.75 19.81 4.73
C GLY A 103 5.04 19.39 3.44
N LYS A 104 3.70 19.25 3.44
CA LYS A 104 2.91 18.81 2.29
C LYS A 104 2.08 19.93 1.67
N ALA A 105 1.43 20.74 2.51
CA ALA A 105 0.62 21.88 2.07
C ALA A 105 1.43 23.18 2.05
N GLN A 106 0.92 24.20 1.36
CA GLN A 106 1.57 25.51 1.29
C GLN A 106 1.56 26.20 2.66
N GLU A 107 2.67 26.84 3.01
CA GLU A 107 2.82 27.53 4.30
C GLU A 107 1.78 28.64 4.50
N ALA A 108 1.45 29.37 3.44
CA ALA A 108 0.41 30.41 3.46
C ALA A 108 -0.98 29.82 3.79
N SER A 109 -1.35 28.71 3.17
CA SER A 109 -2.63 28.02 3.40
C SER A 109 -2.72 27.47 4.83
N ARG A 110 -1.62 26.89 5.34
CA ARG A 110 -1.52 26.43 6.74
C ARG A 110 -1.62 27.59 7.73
N THR A 111 -0.96 28.71 7.46
CA THR A 111 -1.02 29.92 8.29
C THR A 111 -2.44 30.49 8.32
N ALA A 112 -3.13 30.53 7.18
CA ALA A 112 -4.52 30.96 7.10
C ALA A 112 -5.44 30.04 7.91
N LEU A 113 -5.24 28.71 7.82
CA LEU A 113 -6.00 27.75 8.62
C LEU A 113 -5.77 27.95 10.13
N ALA A 114 -4.53 28.15 10.57
CA ALA A 114 -4.21 28.43 11.96
C ALA A 114 -4.83 29.74 12.47
N ALA A 115 -4.84 30.79 11.64
CA ALA A 115 -5.55 32.03 11.95
C ALA A 115 -7.07 31.82 12.06
N GLY A 116 -7.67 31.01 11.17
CA GLY A 116 -9.09 30.66 11.24
C GLY A 116 -9.47 29.84 12.48
N VAL A 117 -8.56 28.99 12.97
CA VAL A 117 -8.71 28.28 14.25
C VAL A 117 -8.78 29.28 15.41
N ALA A 118 -7.82 30.21 15.48
CA ALA A 118 -7.79 31.23 16.53
C ALA A 118 -9.02 32.16 16.48
N ASP A 119 -9.51 32.51 15.29
CA ASP A 119 -10.72 33.32 15.11
C ASP A 119 -11.98 32.58 15.59
N LEU A 120 -12.11 31.28 15.28
CA LEU A 120 -13.22 30.47 15.76
C LEU A 120 -13.19 30.30 17.29
N GLU A 121 -12.00 30.07 17.87
CA GLU A 121 -11.82 30.01 19.33
C GLU A 121 -12.24 31.32 20.00
N ALA A 122 -11.81 32.48 19.48
CA ALA A 122 -12.21 33.78 19.99
C ALA A 122 -13.74 33.99 19.87
N SER A 123 -14.36 33.55 18.78
CA SER A 123 -15.81 33.68 18.58
C SER A 123 -16.64 32.83 19.57
N LEU A 124 -16.11 31.69 20.01
CA LEU A 124 -16.74 30.82 21.01
C LEU A 124 -16.81 31.48 22.39
N ASP A 125 -15.82 32.30 22.73
CA ASP A 125 -15.79 33.03 23.99
C ASP A 125 -16.83 34.17 24.04
N GLU A 126 -17.15 34.79 22.90
CA GLU A 126 -18.05 35.96 22.82
C GLU A 126 -19.57 35.63 22.87
N ARG A 127 -19.96 34.35 22.96
CA ARG A 127 -21.37 33.86 23.06
C ARG A 127 -22.35 34.41 22.01
N SER A 128 -21.86 34.90 20.87
CA SER A 128 -22.68 35.49 19.80
C SER A 128 -23.00 34.48 18.69
N GLY A 129 -24.14 33.79 18.81
CA GLY A 129 -24.49 32.61 17.98
C GLY A 129 -24.45 32.77 16.45
N SER A 130 -24.59 33.98 15.89
CA SER A 130 -24.49 34.20 14.44
C SER A 130 -23.05 34.22 13.92
N LEU A 131 -22.10 34.75 14.70
CA LEU A 131 -20.69 34.84 14.33
C LEU A 131 -20.03 33.46 14.20
N HIS A 132 -20.45 32.52 15.05
CA HIS A 132 -19.99 31.13 15.03
C HIS A 132 -20.20 30.44 13.67
N ARG A 133 -21.33 30.70 13.00
CA ARG A 133 -21.66 30.01 11.75
C ARG A 133 -20.71 30.44 10.63
N ASP A 134 -20.46 31.74 10.52
CA ASP A 134 -19.62 32.30 9.47
C ASP A 134 -18.15 31.93 9.70
N ALA A 135 -17.68 31.92 10.95
CA ALA A 135 -16.36 31.44 11.34
C ALA A 135 -16.18 29.94 11.02
N VAL A 136 -17.15 29.09 11.37
CA VAL A 136 -17.14 27.65 11.04
C VAL A 136 -17.12 27.43 9.52
N GLN A 137 -17.91 28.18 8.75
CA GLN A 137 -17.93 28.07 7.30
C GLN A 137 -16.57 28.46 6.71
N THR A 138 -15.98 29.54 7.19
CA THR A 138 -14.65 30.00 6.77
C THR A 138 -13.58 28.95 7.08
N LEU A 139 -13.60 28.38 8.29
CA LEU A 139 -12.67 27.33 8.69
C LEU A 139 -12.78 26.10 7.78
N ARG A 140 -13.99 25.70 7.39
CA ARG A 140 -14.21 24.56 6.46
C ARG A 140 -13.62 24.79 5.08
N GLU A 141 -13.73 25.99 4.53
CA GLU A 141 -13.12 26.30 3.22
C GLU A 141 -11.59 26.29 3.31
N LEU A 142 -11.02 26.76 4.43
CA LEU A 142 -9.58 26.68 4.69
C LEU A 142 -9.12 25.22 4.84
N GLN A 143 -9.84 24.40 5.61
CA GLN A 143 -9.59 22.96 5.72
C GLN A 143 -9.63 22.26 4.36
N LYS A 144 -10.62 22.58 3.53
CA LYS A 144 -10.76 22.02 2.18
C LYS A 144 -9.56 22.38 1.32
N THR A 145 -9.08 23.62 1.41
CA THR A 145 -7.91 24.10 0.66
C THR A 145 -6.64 23.35 1.08
N VAL A 146 -6.35 23.29 2.39
CA VAL A 146 -5.18 22.57 2.93
C VAL A 146 -5.25 21.08 2.65
N GLY A 147 -6.45 20.48 2.74
CA GLY A 147 -6.68 19.07 2.42
C GLY A 147 -6.43 18.76 0.94
N ALA A 148 -6.89 19.63 0.03
CA ALA A 148 -6.65 19.47 -1.41
C ALA A 148 -5.16 19.58 -1.76
N GLU A 149 -4.44 20.54 -1.16
CA GLU A 149 -2.98 20.67 -1.34
C GLU A 149 -2.23 19.44 -0.82
N THR A 150 -2.62 18.93 0.34
CA THR A 150 -2.01 17.72 0.93
C THR A 150 -2.21 16.51 0.02
N LEU A 151 -3.42 16.30 -0.50
CA LEU A 151 -3.71 15.21 -1.45
C LEU A 151 -2.96 15.38 -2.78
N ALA A 152 -2.81 16.62 -3.27
CA ALA A 152 -2.05 16.89 -4.49
C ALA A 152 -0.56 16.56 -4.31
N TRP A 153 0.01 16.89 -3.13
CA TRP A 153 1.38 16.51 -2.78
C TRP A 153 1.54 14.99 -2.72
N GLU A 154 0.62 14.28 -2.07
CA GLU A 154 0.67 12.80 -1.96
C GLU A 154 0.58 12.12 -3.33
N ALA A 155 -0.26 12.64 -4.22
CA ALA A 155 -0.38 12.15 -5.59
C ALA A 155 0.92 12.38 -6.41
N ALA A 156 1.54 13.55 -6.25
CA ALA A 156 2.81 13.87 -6.90
C ALA A 156 3.95 12.96 -6.41
N GLU A 157 4.00 12.69 -5.10
CA GLU A 157 5.02 11.82 -4.51
C GLU A 157 4.82 10.36 -4.94
N ALA A 158 3.58 9.87 -4.99
CA ALA A 158 3.28 8.55 -5.53
C ALA A 158 3.71 8.42 -7.00
N ALA A 159 3.48 9.45 -7.81
CA ALA A 159 3.91 9.48 -9.21
C ALA A 159 5.45 9.46 -9.35
N ARG A 160 6.18 10.17 -8.48
CA ARG A 160 7.65 10.16 -8.44
C ARG A 160 8.17 8.75 -8.16
N ILE A 161 7.65 8.09 -7.11
CA ILE A 161 8.03 6.72 -6.75
C ILE A 161 7.75 5.74 -7.90
N ALA A 162 6.60 5.87 -8.56
CA ALA A 162 6.24 5.03 -9.71
C ALA A 162 7.20 5.23 -10.89
N ALA A 163 7.62 6.46 -11.16
CA ALA A 163 8.60 6.76 -12.21
C ALA A 163 9.98 6.15 -11.90
N GLU A 164 10.44 6.24 -10.65
CA GLU A 164 11.70 5.63 -10.19
C GLU A 164 11.65 4.09 -10.32
N ALA A 165 10.53 3.47 -9.94
CA ALA A 165 10.34 2.03 -10.10
C ALA A 165 10.36 1.60 -11.58
N ALA A 166 9.75 2.38 -12.47
CA ALA A 166 9.78 2.11 -13.91
C ALA A 166 11.21 2.22 -14.49
N GLN A 167 11.99 3.20 -14.06
CA GLN A 167 13.40 3.34 -14.47
C GLN A 167 14.25 2.17 -13.96
N ALA A 168 14.04 1.71 -12.73
CA ALA A 168 14.73 0.55 -12.18
C ALA A 168 14.39 -0.74 -12.95
N ALA A 169 13.12 -0.93 -13.34
CA ALA A 169 12.69 -2.06 -14.14
C ALA A 169 13.31 -2.05 -15.55
N GLU A 170 13.40 -0.88 -16.18
CA GLU A 170 14.06 -0.72 -17.48
C GLU A 170 15.56 -1.05 -17.41
N ALA A 171 16.26 -0.54 -16.39
CA ALA A 171 17.67 -0.82 -16.17
C ALA A 171 17.92 -2.33 -15.96
N ALA A 172 17.04 -3.00 -15.20
CA ALA A 172 17.11 -4.45 -15.01
C ALA A 172 16.88 -5.22 -16.31
N ARG A 173 15.99 -4.76 -17.19
CA ARG A 173 15.77 -5.37 -18.51
C ARG A 173 17.01 -5.27 -19.39
N VAL A 174 17.60 -4.08 -19.48
CA VAL A 174 18.83 -3.85 -20.28
C VAL A 174 19.98 -4.72 -19.79
N GLU A 175 20.14 -4.87 -18.47
CA GLU A 175 21.17 -5.74 -17.91
C GLU A 175 20.90 -7.22 -18.20
N ALA A 176 19.65 -7.66 -18.10
CA ALA A 176 19.27 -9.03 -18.46
C ALA A 176 19.51 -9.34 -19.95
N GLU A 177 19.30 -8.36 -20.84
CA GLU A 177 19.62 -8.46 -22.27
C GLU A 177 21.13 -8.55 -22.51
N ARG A 178 21.94 -7.73 -21.81
CA ARG A 178 23.41 -7.79 -21.87
C ARG A 178 23.95 -9.15 -21.41
N GLN A 179 23.42 -9.68 -20.31
CA GLN A 179 23.80 -11.00 -19.82
C GLN A 179 23.40 -12.12 -20.80
N ALA A 180 22.25 -12.00 -21.45
CA ALA A 180 21.83 -12.95 -22.48
C ALA A 180 22.73 -12.89 -23.74
N ALA A 181 23.15 -11.70 -24.15
CA ALA A 181 24.10 -11.52 -25.26
C ALA A 181 25.48 -12.10 -24.91
N ALA A 182 26.03 -11.78 -23.74
CA ALA A 182 27.32 -12.32 -23.29
C ALA A 182 27.30 -13.86 -23.15
N ALA A 183 26.21 -14.44 -22.67
CA ALA A 183 26.03 -15.89 -22.61
C ALA A 183 26.01 -16.54 -24.01
N SER A 184 25.46 -15.84 -25.01
CA SER A 184 25.42 -16.32 -26.40
C SER A 184 26.81 -16.30 -27.05
N GLU A 185 27.60 -15.24 -26.80
CA GLU A 185 28.99 -15.16 -27.27
C GLU A 185 29.87 -16.26 -26.65
N ALA A 186 29.75 -16.49 -25.34
CA ALA A 186 30.47 -17.56 -24.66
C ALA A 186 30.12 -18.96 -25.20
N ALA A 187 28.83 -19.19 -25.52
CA ALA A 187 28.41 -20.44 -26.15
C ALA A 187 29.05 -20.63 -27.53
N SER A 188 29.13 -19.59 -28.37
CA SER A 188 29.76 -19.66 -29.69
C SER A 188 31.27 -19.97 -29.64
N SER A 189 32.02 -19.44 -28.66
CA SER A 189 33.45 -19.73 -28.51
C SER A 189 33.75 -21.17 -28.05
N SER A 190 32.80 -21.83 -27.36
CA SER A 190 32.99 -23.21 -26.89
C SER A 190 32.99 -24.27 -27.99
N TRP A 191 32.40 -23.98 -29.16
CA TRP A 191 32.29 -24.95 -30.27
C TRP A 191 33.54 -25.03 -31.16
N THR A 192 34.44 -24.04 -31.11
CA THR A 192 35.66 -24.01 -31.96
C THR A 192 36.90 -24.66 -31.33
N GLU A 193 36.87 -25.00 -30.03
CA GLU A 193 38.02 -25.55 -29.28
C GLU A 193 37.85 -27.03 -28.87
N SER A 194 37.02 -27.80 -29.59
CA SER A 194 36.85 -29.24 -29.32
C SER A 194 36.75 -30.05 -30.62
N SER A 195 37.78 -29.93 -31.45
CA SER A 195 38.09 -30.91 -32.50
C SER A 195 39.49 -31.48 -32.26
N SER A 196 39.61 -32.41 -31.30
CA SER A 196 40.60 -33.50 -31.24
C SER A 196 40.82 -33.95 -29.79
N SER A 197 40.05 -34.93 -29.33
CA SER A 197 40.48 -35.92 -28.32
C SER A 197 39.43 -37.03 -28.28
N GLU A 198 39.73 -38.15 -28.92
CA GLU A 198 39.05 -39.43 -28.68
C GLU A 198 39.22 -39.78 -27.19
N ALA A 199 38.14 -39.66 -26.41
CA ALA A 199 38.08 -40.18 -25.06
C ALA A 199 36.98 -41.24 -24.99
N THR A 200 37.41 -42.45 -24.70
CA THR A 200 36.65 -43.70 -24.56
C THR A 200 35.54 -43.55 -23.52
N PRO A 201 34.33 -44.13 -23.71
CA PRO A 201 33.26 -44.01 -22.73
C PRO A 201 33.51 -44.94 -21.54
N ALA A 202 33.90 -44.36 -20.40
CA ALA A 202 33.84 -45.04 -19.11
C ALA A 202 32.44 -44.86 -18.52
N ALA A 203 31.67 -45.95 -18.51
CA ALA A 203 30.40 -46.04 -17.81
C ALA A 203 30.63 -45.87 -16.29
N SER A 204 30.21 -44.72 -15.76
CA SER A 204 30.19 -44.46 -14.33
C SER A 204 28.75 -44.62 -13.83
N ALA A 205 28.50 -45.68 -13.07
CA ALA A 205 27.23 -45.94 -12.42
C ALA A 205 26.98 -44.85 -11.37
N ALA A 206 26.13 -43.88 -11.70
CA ALA A 206 25.64 -42.90 -10.74
C ALA A 206 24.68 -43.60 -9.75
N ALA A 207 25.00 -43.49 -8.47
CA ALA A 207 24.11 -43.92 -7.39
C ALA A 207 22.77 -43.16 -7.48
N PRO A 208 21.63 -43.80 -7.15
CA PRO A 208 20.33 -43.15 -7.16
C PRO A 208 20.32 -41.98 -6.17
N ALA A 209 19.89 -40.81 -6.65
CA ALA A 209 19.64 -39.65 -5.80
C ALA A 209 18.60 -40.00 -4.72
N PRO A 210 18.72 -39.46 -3.49
CA PRO A 210 17.72 -39.66 -2.46
C PRO A 210 16.36 -39.17 -2.97
N SER A 211 15.36 -40.04 -2.88
CA SER A 211 13.99 -39.74 -3.30
C SER A 211 13.47 -38.55 -2.51
N ALA A 212 13.06 -37.49 -3.20
CA ALA A 212 12.39 -36.36 -2.56
C ALA A 212 11.12 -36.87 -1.83
N PRO A 213 10.83 -36.36 -0.62
CA PRO A 213 9.64 -36.76 0.12
C PRO A 213 8.38 -36.43 -0.69
N THR A 214 7.43 -37.36 -0.71
CA THR A 214 6.14 -37.17 -1.38
C THR A 214 5.39 -36.01 -0.71
N PRO A 215 4.85 -35.04 -1.47
CA PRO A 215 4.06 -33.96 -0.89
C PRO A 215 2.82 -34.51 -0.17
N PRO A 216 2.42 -33.92 0.97
CA PRO A 216 1.13 -34.20 1.58
C PRO A 216 -0.01 -33.70 0.68
N ALA A 217 -1.23 -34.21 0.91
CA ALA A 217 -2.42 -33.78 0.18
C ALA A 217 -2.66 -32.26 0.38
N ASN A 218 -3.04 -31.55 -0.69
CA ASN A 218 -3.23 -30.09 -0.71
C ASN A 218 -4.54 -29.62 -0.04
N ASP A 219 -5.18 -30.48 0.75
CA ASP A 219 -6.55 -30.23 1.22
C ASP A 219 -6.61 -29.20 2.36
N ASP A 220 -5.45 -28.84 2.95
CA ASP A 220 -5.34 -28.00 4.16
C ASP A 220 -4.37 -26.79 4.04
N CYS A 221 -4.13 -26.21 2.85
CA CYS A 221 -3.30 -24.97 2.70
C CYS A 221 -4.04 -23.71 3.21
N GLY A 222 -4.53 -23.73 4.46
CA GLY A 222 -5.07 -22.57 5.19
C GLY A 222 -6.01 -21.67 4.38
N PRO A 223 -5.93 -20.32 4.52
CA PRO A 223 -6.85 -19.38 3.87
C PRO A 223 -6.67 -19.25 2.35
N CYS A 224 -5.85 -20.09 1.72
CA CYS A 224 -5.49 -20.02 0.30
C CYS A 224 -6.00 -21.26 -0.46
N PRO A 225 -7.32 -21.38 -0.72
CA PRO A 225 -7.85 -22.50 -1.50
C PRO A 225 -7.27 -22.49 -2.92
N GLY A 226 -6.59 -23.59 -3.29
CA GLY A 226 -6.01 -23.80 -4.62
C GLY A 226 -4.49 -23.54 -4.75
N ALA A 227 -3.80 -23.14 -3.68
CA ALA A 227 -2.35 -23.03 -3.69
C ALA A 227 -1.69 -24.42 -3.56
N THR A 228 -0.60 -24.65 -4.30
CA THR A 228 0.18 -25.90 -4.23
C THR A 228 1.27 -25.74 -3.18
N LEU A 229 1.36 -26.68 -2.23
CA LEU A 229 2.44 -26.70 -1.25
C LEU A 229 3.80 -26.84 -1.94
N VAL A 230 4.75 -25.97 -1.55
CA VAL A 230 6.15 -26.03 -2.01
C VAL A 230 7.07 -26.41 -0.85
N PRO A 231 8.13 -27.19 -1.10
CA PRO A 231 9.12 -27.51 -0.08
C PRO A 231 10.00 -26.29 0.22
N ILE A 232 10.15 -25.97 1.50
CA ILE A 232 10.98 -24.89 2.04
C ILE A 232 12.00 -25.51 2.98
N GLU A 233 13.29 -25.32 2.72
CA GLU A 233 14.35 -25.75 3.63
C GLU A 233 14.63 -24.68 4.68
N TRP A 234 14.50 -25.04 5.97
CA TRP A 234 14.86 -24.20 7.10
C TRP A 234 15.72 -25.03 8.07
N GLU A 235 16.93 -24.54 8.38
CA GLU A 235 17.88 -25.23 9.28
C GLU A 235 18.19 -26.70 8.89
N GLY A 236 18.20 -27.00 7.59
CA GLY A 236 18.47 -28.35 7.08
C GLY A 236 17.30 -29.32 7.24
N GLN A 237 16.11 -28.84 7.63
CA GLN A 237 14.86 -29.60 7.59
C GLN A 237 13.93 -29.06 6.50
N THR A 238 13.24 -29.96 5.80
CA THR A 238 12.26 -29.62 4.75
C THR A 238 10.86 -29.48 5.35
N TYR A 239 10.27 -28.30 5.18
CA TYR A 239 8.89 -27.97 5.55
C TYR A 239 8.05 -27.76 4.29
N TRP A 240 6.74 -27.95 4.38
CA TRP A 240 5.81 -27.65 3.28
C TRP A 240 5.06 -26.36 3.62
N GLY A 241 5.16 -25.35 2.77
CA GLY A 241 4.48 -24.06 2.95
C GLY A 241 3.71 -23.65 1.69
N CYS A 242 2.70 -22.79 1.87
CA CYS A 242 2.13 -22.06 0.72
C CYS A 242 3.16 -20.96 0.32
N PRO A 243 3.43 -20.74 -0.98
CA PRO A 243 4.37 -19.73 -1.44
C PRO A 243 3.95 -18.29 -1.13
#